data_AF-A0A0E9XEE0-F1
#
_entry.id   AF-A0A0E9XEE0-F1
#
_cell.length_a   1.000
_cell.length_b   1.000
_cell.length_c   1.000
_cell.angle_alpha   90.00
_cell.angle_beta   90.00
_cell.angle_gamma   90.00
#
_symmetry.space_group_name_H-M   'P 1'
#
loop_
_entity.id
_entity.type
_entity.pdbx_description
1 polymer ?
#
loop_
_entity_poly.entity_id
_entity_poly.type
_entity_poly.pdbx_seq_one_letter_code
_entity_poly.pdbx_strand_id
1 'polypeptide(L)'
;MDLIMASALCSTQEDEPRIADIIQGAIDSGDLPAFRAFTHESKQKKSVRKRKADKEQKEAEEMKKELGMKSDDSLVAMLQQRQKSREQGFNSFLSDLEAKYSKKGKATSGKKGKK
;
A
#
# COMPACT_ATOMS: atom_id res chain seq x y z
N MET A 1 -17.89 -9.85 -18.41
CA MET A 1 -16.53 -9.32 -18.20
C MET A 1 -15.95 -9.59 -16.81
N ASP A 2 -16.74 -9.62 -15.74
CA ASP A 2 -16.25 -9.70 -14.35
C ASP A 2 -15.21 -10.82 -14.09
N LEU A 3 -15.50 -12.06 -14.49
CA LEU A 3 -14.58 -13.19 -14.30
C LEU A 3 -13.30 -13.07 -15.13
N ILE A 4 -13.39 -12.45 -16.31
CA ILE A 4 -12.26 -12.25 -17.22
C ILE A 4 -11.29 -11.24 -16.59
N MET A 5 -11.79 -10.12 -16.09
CA MET A 5 -10.97 -9.11 -15.43
C MET A 5 -10.38 -9.62 -14.10
N ALA A 6 -11.10 -10.48 -13.37
CA ALA A 6 -10.59 -11.08 -12.14
C ALA A 6 -9.47 -12.11 -12.36
N SER A 7 -9.47 -12.82 -13.50
CA SER A 7 -8.43 -13.80 -13.84
C SER A 7 -7.27 -13.21 -14.63
N ALA A 8 -7.47 -12.09 -15.31
CA ALA A 8 -6.44 -11.40 -16.07
C ALA A 8 -5.41 -10.77 -15.12
N LEU A 9 -4.22 -11.40 -15.04
CA LEU A 9 -3.10 -10.93 -14.25
C LEU A 9 -2.69 -9.50 -14.65
N CYS A 10 -2.40 -8.68 -13.63
CA CYS A 10 -1.97 -7.29 -13.79
C CYS A 10 -2.94 -6.42 -14.62
N SER A 11 -4.20 -6.82 -14.76
CA SER A 11 -5.20 -6.01 -15.43
C SER A 11 -5.80 -5.00 -14.47
N THR A 12 -5.96 -3.78 -14.94
CA THR A 12 -6.70 -2.73 -14.25
C THR A 12 -8.04 -2.50 -14.93
N GLN A 13 -8.93 -1.74 -14.30
CA GLN A 13 -10.24 -1.46 -14.88
C GLN A 13 -10.15 -0.58 -16.14
N GLU A 14 -9.03 0.15 -16.31
CA GLU A 14 -8.70 0.88 -17.54
C GLU A 14 -8.36 -0.05 -18.71
N ASP A 15 -7.95 -1.31 -18.43
CA ASP A 15 -7.68 -2.32 -19.47
C ASP A 15 -8.95 -2.98 -20.00
N GLU A 16 -10.09 -2.85 -19.31
CA GLU A 16 -11.34 -3.52 -19.69
C GLU A 16 -11.74 -3.25 -21.15
N PRO A 17 -11.69 -2.00 -21.69
CA PRO A 17 -12.02 -1.74 -23.10
C PRO A 17 -11.10 -2.49 -24.06
N ARG A 18 -9.79 -2.45 -23.82
CA ARG A 18 -8.79 -3.14 -24.66
C ARG A 18 -9.01 -4.66 -24.66
N ILE A 19 -9.28 -5.23 -23.48
CA ILE A 19 -9.54 -6.67 -23.35
C ILE A 19 -10.85 -7.05 -24.04
N ALA A 20 -11.90 -6.22 -23.91
CA ALA A 20 -13.16 -6.44 -24.58
C ALA A 20 -13.00 -6.43 -26.12
N ASP A 21 -12.23 -5.50 -26.66
CA ASP A 21 -11.98 -5.40 -28.10
C ASP A 21 -11.22 -6.61 -28.64
N ILE A 22 -10.22 -7.11 -27.90
CA ILE A 22 -9.49 -8.33 -28.25
C ILE A 22 -10.43 -9.54 -28.30
N ILE A 23 -11.29 -9.68 -27.28
CA ILE A 23 -12.25 -10.80 -27.22
C ILE A 23 -13.28 -10.69 -28.32
N GLN A 24 -13.77 -9.48 -28.61
CA GLN A 24 -14.71 -9.27 -29.71
C GLN A 24 -14.08 -9.61 -31.06
N GLY A 25 -12.83 -9.20 -31.29
CA GLY A 25 -12.10 -9.58 -32.51
C GLY A 25 -11.93 -11.10 -32.65
N ALA A 26 -11.69 -11.81 -31.56
CA ALA A 26 -11.59 -13.28 -31.55
C ALA A 26 -12.95 -13.99 -31.74
N ILE A 27 -14.06 -13.35 -31.36
CA ILE A 27 -15.41 -13.84 -31.66
C ILE A 27 -15.71 -13.62 -33.15
N ASP A 28 -15.37 -12.46 -33.68
CA ASP A 28 -15.63 -12.08 -35.07
C ASP A 28 -14.78 -12.92 -36.05
N SER A 29 -13.56 -13.31 -35.66
CA SER A 29 -12.72 -14.26 -36.41
C SER A 29 -13.19 -15.70 -36.34
N GLY A 30 -14.07 -16.04 -35.40
CA GLY A 30 -14.56 -17.40 -35.15
C GLY A 30 -13.63 -18.25 -34.29
N ASP A 31 -12.54 -17.68 -33.74
CA ASP A 31 -11.62 -18.38 -32.84
C ASP A 31 -12.25 -18.67 -31.47
N LEU A 32 -13.23 -17.84 -31.06
CA LEU A 32 -13.99 -18.02 -29.82
C LEU A 32 -15.51 -18.08 -30.09
N PRO A 33 -16.24 -18.97 -29.41
CA PRO A 33 -17.69 -18.98 -29.49
C PRO A 33 -18.30 -17.75 -28.82
N ALA A 34 -19.32 -17.17 -29.45
CA ALA A 34 -20.06 -16.03 -28.93
C ALA A 34 -20.94 -16.45 -27.74
N PHE A 35 -20.48 -16.20 -26.51
CA PHE A 35 -21.29 -16.44 -25.33
C PHE A 35 -22.23 -15.27 -25.03
N ARG A 36 -23.51 -15.59 -24.81
CA ARG A 36 -24.57 -14.62 -24.51
C ARG A 36 -24.25 -13.73 -23.29
N ALA A 37 -23.53 -14.28 -22.31
CA ALA A 37 -23.10 -13.56 -21.12
C ALA A 37 -22.10 -12.42 -21.42
N PHE A 38 -21.32 -12.54 -22.50
CA PHE A 38 -20.39 -11.50 -22.95
C PHE A 38 -21.08 -10.55 -23.94
N THR A 39 -21.75 -11.08 -24.96
CA THR A 39 -22.32 -10.27 -26.05
C THR A 39 -23.53 -9.41 -25.62
N HIS A 40 -24.30 -9.85 -24.63
CA HIS A 40 -25.47 -9.11 -24.11
C HIS A 40 -25.20 -8.47 -22.74
N GLU A 41 -23.95 -8.12 -22.45
CA GLU A 41 -23.66 -7.39 -21.22
C GLU A 41 -24.36 -6.00 -21.21
N SER A 42 -25.05 -5.69 -20.12
CA SER A 42 -25.74 -4.41 -19.99
C SER A 42 -24.77 -3.27 -19.69
N LYS A 43 -25.04 -2.08 -20.24
CA LYS A 43 -24.29 -0.85 -19.94
C LYS A 43 -24.26 -0.55 -18.43
N GLN A 44 -25.30 -0.94 -17.70
CA GLN A 44 -25.37 -0.81 -16.25
C GLN A 44 -24.28 -1.63 -15.54
N LYS A 45 -24.07 -2.90 -15.92
CA LYS A 45 -23.02 -3.74 -15.32
C LYS A 45 -21.63 -3.13 -15.52
N LYS A 46 -21.34 -2.65 -16.73
CA LYS A 46 -20.11 -1.92 -17.05
C LYS A 46 -19.95 -0.66 -16.18
N SER A 47 -21.00 0.15 -16.04
CA SER A 47 -20.96 1.33 -15.18
C SER A 47 -20.76 1.00 -13.71
N VAL A 48 -21.36 -0.09 -13.20
CA VAL A 48 -21.22 -0.51 -11.81
C VAL A 48 -19.78 -0.94 -11.54
N ARG A 49 -19.14 -1.69 -12.45
CA ARG A 49 -17.72 -2.03 -12.33
C ARG A 49 -16.84 -0.80 -12.25
N LYS A 50 -17.01 0.15 -13.18
CA LYS A 50 -16.24 1.39 -13.17
C LYS A 50 -16.39 2.16 -11.86
N ARG A 51 -17.62 2.34 -11.38
CA ARG A 51 -17.88 3.03 -10.10
C ARG A 51 -17.26 2.32 -8.91
N LYS A 52 -17.26 0.99 -8.90
CA LYS A 52 -16.62 0.21 -7.85
C LYS A 52 -15.10 0.41 -7.88
N ALA A 53 -14.49 0.38 -9.06
CA ALA A 53 -13.08 0.66 -9.26
C ALA A 53 -12.69 2.06 -8.77
N ASP A 54 -13.46 3.07 -9.19
CA ASP A 54 -13.24 4.48 -8.80
C ASP A 54 -13.35 4.65 -7.28
N LYS A 55 -14.25 3.90 -6.64
CA LYS A 55 -14.43 3.91 -5.19
C LYS A 55 -13.24 3.25 -4.47
N GLU A 56 -12.83 2.06 -4.91
CA GLU A 56 -11.67 1.35 -4.35
C GLU A 56 -10.38 2.16 -4.52
N GLN A 57 -10.20 2.84 -5.67
CA GLN A 57 -9.08 3.74 -5.89
C GLN A 57 -9.09 4.91 -4.91
N LYS A 58 -10.24 5.55 -4.69
CA LYS A 58 -10.37 6.66 -3.72
C LYS A 58 -10.06 6.20 -2.30
N GLU A 59 -10.60 5.06 -1.88
CA GLU A 59 -10.32 4.48 -0.57
C GLU A 59 -8.83 4.14 -0.41
N ALA A 60 -8.17 3.63 -1.46
CA ALA A 60 -6.73 3.38 -1.45
C ALA A 60 -5.91 4.68 -1.36
N GLU A 61 -6.32 5.74 -2.06
CA GLU A 61 -5.69 7.06 -1.98
C GLU A 61 -5.88 7.71 -0.61
N GLU A 62 -7.05 7.58 0.00
CA GLU A 62 -7.34 8.04 1.36
C GLU A 62 -6.50 7.28 2.39
N MET A 63 -6.47 5.95 2.32
CA MET A 63 -5.61 5.13 3.18
C MET A 63 -4.13 5.50 3.02
N LYS A 64 -3.67 5.72 1.78
CA LYS A 64 -2.30 6.18 1.51
C LYS A 64 -2.01 7.53 2.19
N LYS A 65 -2.97 8.46 2.18
CA LYS A 65 -2.87 9.75 2.88
C LYS A 65 -2.85 9.58 4.40
N GLU A 66 -3.71 8.73 4.97
CA GLU A 66 -3.74 8.43 6.40
C GLU A 66 -2.42 7.81 6.90
N LEU A 67 -1.82 6.93 6.10
CA LEU A 67 -0.49 6.37 6.36
C LEU A 67 0.65 7.39 6.17
N GLY A 68 0.37 8.62 5.76
CA GLY A 68 1.36 9.68 5.55
C GLY A 68 2.30 9.41 4.36
N MET A 69 1.90 8.53 3.43
CA MET A 69 2.74 8.13 2.29
C MET A 69 2.61 9.11 1.13
N LYS A 70 3.67 9.87 0.85
CA LYS A 70 3.79 10.68 -0.38
C LYS A 70 4.20 9.80 -1.56
N SER A 71 3.74 10.14 -2.77
CA SER A 71 3.49 9.17 -3.83
C SER A 71 4.69 8.51 -4.52
N ASP A 72 5.93 8.97 -4.32
CA ASP A 72 7.12 8.32 -4.93
C ASP A 72 8.24 8.02 -3.92
N ASP A 73 8.34 8.80 -2.84
CA ASP A 73 9.28 8.56 -1.74
C ASP A 73 8.79 7.51 -0.73
N SER A 74 7.65 6.86 -0.97
CA SER A 74 7.00 5.97 0.01
C SER A 74 7.92 4.84 0.50
N LEU A 75 8.59 4.14 -0.42
CA LEU A 75 9.47 3.03 -0.05
C LEU A 75 10.73 3.53 0.69
N VAL A 76 11.33 4.62 0.21
CA VAL A 76 12.52 5.23 0.83
C VAL A 76 12.16 5.76 2.23
N ALA A 77 11.01 6.41 2.38
CA ALA A 77 10.49 6.89 3.65
C ALA A 77 10.19 5.73 4.61
N MET A 78 9.58 4.64 4.14
CA MET A 78 9.36 3.43 4.94
C MET A 78 10.68 2.80 5.40
N LEU A 79 11.69 2.74 4.53
CA LEU A 79 13.02 2.21 4.87
C LEU A 79 13.71 3.10 5.91
N GLN A 80 13.68 4.42 5.74
CA GLN A 80 14.21 5.38 6.71
C GLN A 80 13.47 5.30 8.05
N GLN A 81 12.14 5.17 8.05
CA GLN A 81 11.36 4.98 9.27
C GLN A 81 11.75 3.68 10.00
N ARG A 82 11.94 2.58 9.26
CA ARG A 82 12.43 1.32 9.83
C ARG A 82 13.84 1.45 10.41
N GLN A 83 14.73 2.18 9.74
CA GLN A 83 16.08 2.45 10.25
C GLN A 83 16.02 3.25 11.55
N LYS A 84 15.26 4.35 11.60
CA LYS A 84 15.05 5.16 12.81
C LYS A 84 14.48 4.34 13.97
N SER A 85 13.49 3.49 13.70
CA SER A 85 12.91 2.61 14.73
C SER A 85 13.92 1.61 15.29
N ARG A 86 14.79 1.04 14.44
CA ARG A 86 15.89 0.16 14.87
C ARG A 86 16.93 0.90 15.70
N GLU A 87 17.31 2.10 15.28
CA GLU A 87 18.24 2.96 16.03
C GLU A 87 17.68 3.34 17.40
N GLN A 88 16.40 3.70 17.49
CA GLN A 88 15.74 3.99 18.76
C GLN A 88 15.74 2.78 19.70
N GLY A 89 15.42 1.59 19.19
CA GLY A 89 15.48 0.35 19.97
C GLY A 89 16.89 0.04 20.46
N PHE A 90 17.91 0.22 19.60
CA PHE A 90 19.30 0.03 19.95
C PHE A 90 19.80 1.05 20.99
N ASN A 91 19.43 2.32 20.85
CA ASN A 91 19.78 3.37 21.82
C ASN A 91 19.12 3.11 23.19
N SER A 92 17.87 2.64 23.20
CA SER A 92 17.21 2.21 24.44
C SER A 92 17.98 1.07 25.11
N PHE A 93 18.35 0.05 24.34
CA PHE A 93 19.13 -1.08 24.84
C PHE A 93 20.50 -0.66 25.39
N LEU A 94 21.21 0.24 24.69
CA LEU A 94 22.48 0.80 25.18
C LEU A 94 22.29 1.61 26.46
N SER A 95 21.23 2.42 26.55
CA SER A 95 20.89 3.16 27.77
C SER A 95 20.62 2.22 28.96
N ASP A 96 19.95 1.09 28.73
CA ASP A 96 19.70 0.09 29.76
C ASP A 96 20.99 -0.61 30.21
N LEU A 97 21.90 -0.89 29.26
CA LEU A 97 23.24 -1.40 29.57
C LEU A 97 24.07 -0.36 30.34
N GLU A 98 24.03 0.90 29.92
CA GLU A 98 24.71 1.99 30.62
C GLU A 98 24.18 2.11 32.05
N ALA A 99 22.88 2.13 32.25
CA ALA A 99 22.28 2.21 33.59
C ALA A 99 22.68 1.04 34.50
N LYS A 100 22.87 -0.16 33.93
CA LYS A 100 23.21 -1.38 34.68
C LYS A 100 24.70 -1.54 34.99
N TYR A 101 25.57 -1.14 34.07
CA TYR A 101 27.01 -1.42 34.15
C TYR A 101 27.87 -0.18 34.37
N SER A 102 27.41 1.00 33.95
CA SER A 102 28.02 2.26 34.34
C SER A 102 27.62 2.52 35.78
N LYS A 103 28.53 2.21 36.72
CA LYS A 103 28.42 2.69 38.09
C LYS A 103 28.15 4.18 38.01
N LYS A 104 26.93 4.62 38.32
CA LYS A 104 26.63 6.03 38.58
C LYS A 104 27.63 6.45 39.63
N GLY A 105 28.66 7.20 39.21
CA GLY A 105 29.59 7.81 40.12
C GLY A 105 28.74 8.51 41.16
N LYS A 106 28.85 8.07 42.40
CA LYS A 106 28.26 8.71 43.57
C LYS A 106 28.68 10.18 43.46
N ALA A 107 27.79 11.04 42.96
CA ALA A 107 28.02 12.47 42.99
C ALA A 107 27.97 12.82 44.47
N THR A 108 29.15 12.87 45.08
CA THR A 108 29.36 13.46 46.38
C THR A 108 28.78 14.87 46.31
N SER A 109 27.68 15.08 47.03
CA SER A 109 27.13 16.39 47.37
C SER A 109 28.16 17.12 48.26
N GLY A 110 29.25 17.55 47.65
CA GLY A 110 30.27 18.39 48.24
C GLY A 110 30.11 19.80 47.71
N LYS A 111 29.24 20.61 48.33
CA LYS A 111 29.41 22.07 48.26
C LYS A 111 28.83 22.78 49.48
N LYS A 112 29.80 23.20 50.31
CA LYS A 112 29.87 24.45 51.08
C LYS A 112 28.88 24.62 52.23
N GLY A 113 29.39 24.33 53.43
CA GLY A 113 29.02 25.09 54.62
C GLY A 113 29.15 26.59 54.34
N LYS A 114 28.09 27.32 54.68
CA LYS A 114 28.07 28.78 54.66
C LYS A 114 27.14 29.24 55.79
N LYS A 115 27.77 29.92 56.75
CA LYS A 115 27.24 30.63 57.93
C LYS A 115 26.81 29.75 59.10
#